data_AF-A0A9X4S6U7-F1
#
_entry.id   AF-A0A9X4S6U7-F1
#
_cell.length_a   1.000
_cell.length_b   1.000
_cell.length_c   1.000
_cell.angle_alpha   90.00
_cell.angle_beta   90.00
_cell.angle_gamma   90.00
#
_symmetry.space_group_name_H-M   'P 1'
#
loop_
_entity.id
_entity.type
_entity.pdbx_description
1 polymer ?
#
loop_
_entity_poly.entity_id
_entity_poly.type
_entity_poly.pdbx_seq_one_letter_code
_entity_poly.pdbx_strand_id
1 'polypeptide(L)'
;MPPEPASARGGVLPEHICPTCKVRNSAKALFCQACGVPLVPPSVAFHPMPELPGGGSRQRVGVLLAGLVLVLAGLGTWWKLSHSNGSPSLAATAEATAPVPASTSPNGPATPAPAQATPASAVAPDAAATSPAPGDATHLSEAERLRLSLERLEREDKERTAALEQRRVAMAAEQQRRAELARRRAEAAAAAAAAAASHSASASSSSQPSTAATPAEAKTETAPPLAASAATVEAACAGSTNFFARDLCRIRECRKPSFASDPICVRFREMEEATRRKLAN
;
A
#
# COMPACT_ATOMS: atom_id res chain seq x y z
N MET A 1 38.45 -40.27 28.21
CA MET A 1 37.20 -40.37 27.43
C MET A 1 36.13 -39.57 28.16
N PRO A 2 35.68 -38.42 27.65
CA PRO A 2 34.53 -37.74 28.23
C PRO A 2 33.24 -38.48 27.87
N PRO A 3 32.20 -38.45 28.74
CA PRO A 3 30.92 -39.09 28.46
C PRO A 3 30.11 -38.31 27.41
N GLU A 4 29.47 -39.04 26.49
CA GLU A 4 28.50 -38.51 25.51
C GLU A 4 27.32 -37.78 26.18
N PRO A 5 26.85 -36.64 25.63
CA PRO A 5 25.58 -36.07 26.05
C PRO A 5 24.41 -36.90 25.53
N ALA A 6 23.60 -37.37 26.47
CA ALA A 6 22.39 -38.15 26.24
C ALA A 6 21.44 -37.47 25.25
N SER A 7 21.11 -38.25 24.22
CA SER A 7 20.06 -38.06 23.23
C SER A 7 18.77 -37.45 23.79
N ALA A 8 18.33 -36.35 23.17
CA ALA A 8 17.04 -35.71 23.37
C ALA A 8 15.90 -36.73 23.25
N ARG A 9 15.16 -36.96 24.34
CA ARG A 9 13.88 -37.67 24.31
C ARG A 9 12.75 -36.66 24.12
N GLY A 10 11.97 -36.87 23.07
CA GLY A 10 10.86 -36.03 22.66
C GLY A 10 9.83 -35.83 23.76
N GLY A 11 9.57 -34.56 24.09
CA GLY A 11 8.40 -34.18 24.86
C GLY A 11 7.17 -34.27 23.98
N VAL A 12 6.25 -35.18 24.29
CA VAL A 12 4.89 -35.17 23.75
C VAL A 12 4.22 -33.91 24.29
N LEU A 13 4.09 -32.86 23.47
CA LEU A 13 3.32 -31.69 23.88
C LEU A 13 1.85 -32.11 24.12
N PRO A 14 1.20 -31.59 25.18
CA PRO A 14 -0.17 -31.98 25.53
C PRO A 14 -1.16 -31.57 24.42
N GLU A 15 -1.91 -32.53 23.89
CA GLU A 15 -2.99 -32.27 22.92
C GLU A 15 -4.19 -31.59 23.62
N HIS A 16 -4.80 -30.59 22.96
CA HIS A 16 -6.02 -29.94 23.46
C HIS A 16 -7.26 -30.50 22.76
N ILE A 17 -8.22 -31.03 23.53
CA ILE A 17 -9.51 -31.47 23.01
C ILE A 17 -10.52 -30.32 23.14
N CYS A 18 -11.16 -29.95 22.03
CA CYS A 18 -12.17 -28.89 22.04
C CYS A 18 -13.36 -29.26 22.95
N PRO A 19 -13.76 -28.41 23.91
CA PRO A 19 -14.90 -28.71 24.78
C PRO A 19 -16.22 -28.79 24.01
N THR A 20 -16.35 -28.00 22.94
CA THR A 20 -17.57 -27.85 22.14
C THR A 20 -17.75 -28.97 21.12
N CYS A 21 -16.75 -29.23 20.27
CA CYS A 21 -16.88 -30.18 19.15
C CYS A 21 -16.03 -31.46 19.30
N LYS A 22 -15.30 -31.61 20.41
CA LYS A 22 -14.45 -32.78 20.74
C LYS A 22 -13.31 -33.10 19.74
N VAL A 23 -13.05 -32.22 18.79
CA VAL A 23 -11.91 -32.35 17.86
C VAL A 23 -10.59 -32.11 18.60
N ARG A 24 -9.56 -32.88 18.24
CA ARG A 24 -8.19 -32.71 18.73
C ARG A 24 -7.52 -31.55 18.01
N ASN A 25 -6.84 -30.70 18.76
CA ASN A 25 -6.11 -29.55 18.26
C ASN A 25 -4.67 -29.60 18.78
N SER A 26 -3.75 -28.96 18.07
CA SER A 26 -2.36 -28.90 18.51
C SER A 26 -2.23 -28.18 19.85
N ALA A 27 -1.18 -28.51 20.61
CA ALA A 27 -0.86 -27.89 21.89
C ALA A 27 -0.71 -26.36 21.84
N LYS A 28 -0.45 -25.80 20.65
CA LYS A 28 -0.24 -24.35 20.44
C LYS A 28 -1.49 -23.65 19.88
N ALA A 29 -2.58 -24.39 19.65
CA ALA A 29 -3.79 -23.82 19.06
C ALA A 29 -4.57 -23.00 20.10
N LEU A 30 -4.74 -21.71 19.84
CA LEU A 30 -5.57 -20.82 20.67
C LEU A 30 -7.08 -21.01 20.41
N PHE A 31 -7.43 -21.48 19.21
CA PHE A 31 -8.79 -21.71 18.74
C PHE A 31 -8.93 -23.10 18.13
N CYS A 32 -10.14 -23.67 18.21
CA CYS A 32 -10.43 -24.94 17.59
C CYS A 32 -10.41 -24.82 16.05
N GLN A 33 -9.68 -25.70 15.39
CA GLN A 33 -9.57 -25.73 13.92
C GLN A 33 -10.88 -26.13 13.23
N ALA A 34 -11.79 -26.82 13.94
CA ALA A 34 -13.06 -27.27 13.38
C ALA A 34 -14.22 -26.29 13.60
N CYS A 35 -14.35 -25.70 14.79
CA CYS A 35 -15.50 -24.85 15.14
C CYS A 35 -15.15 -23.41 15.50
N GLY A 36 -13.85 -23.05 15.59
CA GLY A 36 -13.39 -21.70 15.89
C GLY A 36 -13.50 -21.24 17.35
N VAL A 37 -14.00 -22.08 18.26
CA VAL A 37 -14.15 -21.74 19.69
C VAL A 37 -12.77 -21.67 20.37
N PRO A 38 -12.51 -20.70 21.28
CA PRO A 38 -11.25 -20.62 22.02
C PRO A 38 -11.01 -21.87 22.89
N LEU A 39 -9.78 -22.36 22.89
CA LEU A 39 -9.36 -23.57 23.62
C LEU A 39 -8.72 -23.28 24.99
N VAL A 40 -8.40 -22.02 25.28
CA VAL A 40 -7.77 -21.59 26.54
C VAL A 40 -8.86 -21.30 27.58
N PRO A 41 -8.83 -21.91 28.78
CA PRO A 41 -9.72 -21.53 29.88
C PRO A 41 -9.40 -20.10 30.35
N PRO A 42 -10.40 -19.31 30.78
CA PRO A 42 -10.25 -17.87 31.07
C PRO A 42 -9.35 -17.54 32.27
N SER A 43 -8.67 -18.51 32.88
CA SER A 43 -7.86 -18.35 34.09
C SER A 43 -6.41 -17.92 33.86
N VAL A 44 -6.04 -17.52 32.63
CA VAL A 44 -4.79 -16.77 32.36
C VAL A 44 -5.13 -15.47 31.62
N ALA A 45 -6.14 -14.77 32.13
CA ALA A 45 -6.44 -13.41 31.71
C ALA A 45 -6.24 -12.49 32.92
N PHE A 46 -5.49 -11.41 32.68
CA PHE A 46 -5.33 -10.23 33.52
C PHE A 46 -4.31 -10.31 34.68
N HIS A 47 -3.06 -9.98 34.35
CA HIS A 47 -2.42 -8.94 35.16
C HIS A 47 -3.30 -7.67 35.02
N PRO A 48 -3.82 -7.09 36.13
CA PRO A 48 -4.54 -5.83 36.04
C PRO A 48 -3.57 -4.75 35.55
N MET A 49 -3.82 -4.25 34.36
CA MET A 49 -3.24 -2.99 33.89
C MET A 49 -3.66 -1.90 34.88
N PRO A 50 -2.74 -1.02 35.34
CA PRO A 50 -3.14 0.12 36.16
C PRO A 50 -4.17 0.96 35.42
N GLU A 51 -5.29 1.22 36.08
CA GLU A 51 -6.39 2.03 35.57
C GLU A 51 -5.87 3.42 35.18
N LEU A 52 -5.93 3.74 33.88
CA LEU A 52 -5.84 5.13 33.43
C LEU A 52 -7.20 5.80 33.71
N PRO A 53 -7.21 7.01 34.29
CA PRO A 53 -8.44 7.68 34.70
C PRO A 53 -9.38 7.90 33.53
N GLY A 54 -10.61 7.41 33.71
CA GLY A 54 -11.71 7.59 32.79
C GLY A 54 -12.09 9.06 32.65
N GLY A 55 -11.89 9.61 31.46
CA GLY A 55 -12.36 10.95 31.10
C GLY A 55 -11.58 11.47 29.90
N GLY A 56 -12.12 11.36 28.68
CA GLY A 56 -11.37 11.95 27.56
C GLY A 56 -11.85 11.74 26.13
N SER A 57 -13.04 11.20 25.83
CA SER A 57 -13.48 11.17 24.42
C SER A 57 -13.70 12.59 23.87
N ARG A 58 -14.35 13.46 24.64
CA ARG A 58 -14.54 14.88 24.27
C ARG A 58 -13.23 15.68 24.29
N GLN A 59 -12.32 15.38 25.21
CA GLN A 59 -11.03 16.09 25.30
C GLN A 59 -10.07 15.67 24.17
N ARG A 60 -10.04 14.38 23.80
CA ARG A 60 -9.28 13.90 22.64
C ARG A 60 -9.83 14.45 21.32
N VAL A 61 -11.15 14.53 21.17
CA VAL A 61 -11.77 15.19 20.00
C VAL A 61 -11.46 16.68 19.98
N GLY A 62 -11.48 17.36 21.14
CA GLY A 62 -11.09 18.78 21.24
C GLY A 62 -9.64 19.05 20.85
N VAL A 63 -8.70 18.21 21.30
CA VAL A 63 -7.27 18.33 20.94
C VAL A 63 -7.05 18.03 19.45
N LEU A 64 -7.74 17.04 18.88
CA LEU A 64 -7.64 16.73 17.45
C LEU A 64 -8.21 17.84 16.58
N LEU A 65 -9.33 18.44 16.96
CA LEU A 65 -9.91 19.58 16.23
C LEU A 65 -9.03 20.83 16.35
N ALA A 66 -8.50 21.13 17.54
CA ALA A 66 -7.57 22.24 17.72
C ALA A 66 -6.29 22.04 16.90
N GLY A 67 -5.75 20.81 16.87
CA GLY A 67 -4.61 20.45 16.03
C GLY A 67 -4.90 20.61 14.54
N LEU A 68 -6.06 20.16 14.06
CA LEU A 68 -6.48 20.32 12.67
C LEU A 68 -6.59 21.81 12.27
N VAL A 69 -7.18 22.63 13.14
CA VAL A 69 -7.30 24.09 12.90
C VAL A 69 -5.94 24.75 12.82
N LEU A 70 -5.00 24.39 13.71
CA LEU A 70 -3.63 24.92 13.67
C LEU A 70 -2.89 24.50 12.39
N VAL A 71 -3.06 23.26 11.95
CA VAL A 71 -2.48 22.77 10.69
C VAL A 71 -3.06 23.53 9.50
N LEU A 72 -4.39 23.70 9.42
CA LEU A 72 -5.02 24.45 8.33
C LEU A 72 -4.60 25.94 8.32
N ALA A 73 -4.46 26.56 9.49
CA ALA A 73 -3.96 27.93 9.62
C ALA A 73 -2.48 28.06 9.21
N GLY A 74 -1.65 27.07 9.55
CA GLY A 74 -0.25 27.01 9.14
C GLY A 74 -0.09 26.81 7.63
N LEU A 75 -0.88 25.93 7.02
CA LEU A 75 -0.88 25.75 5.56
C LEU A 75 -1.40 27.01 4.84
N GLY A 76 -2.43 27.67 5.37
CA GLY A 76 -2.97 28.90 4.79
C GLY A 76 -1.98 30.07 4.83
N THR A 77 -1.26 30.25 5.95
CA THR A 77 -0.23 31.28 6.08
C THR A 77 0.98 30.97 5.20
N TRP A 78 1.44 29.73 5.15
CA TRP A 78 2.53 29.31 4.27
C TRP A 78 2.19 29.50 2.79
N TRP A 79 0.99 29.10 2.37
CA TRP A 79 0.53 29.26 0.99
C TRP A 79 0.44 30.73 0.58
N LYS A 80 -0.08 31.60 1.46
CA LYS A 80 -0.13 33.05 1.23
C LYS A 80 1.26 33.66 1.07
N LEU A 81 2.20 33.33 1.97
CA LEU A 81 3.57 33.83 1.87
C LEU A 81 4.28 33.33 0.61
N SER A 82 4.01 32.09 0.21
CA SER A 82 4.55 31.50 -1.01
C SER A 82 4.00 32.15 -2.29
N HIS A 83 2.78 32.71 -2.26
CA HIS A 83 2.17 33.39 -3.42
C HIS A 83 2.48 34.88 -3.47
N SER A 84 2.92 35.50 -2.37
CA SER A 84 3.36 36.91 -2.36
C SER A 84 4.80 37.14 -2.85
N ASN A 85 5.58 36.09 -3.09
CA ASN A 85 6.93 36.20 -3.66
C ASN A 85 6.93 36.17 -5.20
N GLY A 86 6.07 37.00 -5.80
CA GLY A 86 6.13 37.30 -7.23
C GLY A 86 7.16 38.41 -7.50
N SER A 87 8.30 38.01 -8.07
CA SER A 87 9.26 38.78 -8.90
C SER A 87 9.72 40.19 -8.44
N PRO A 88 11.01 40.38 -8.07
CA PRO A 88 11.66 41.67 -8.31
C PRO A 88 11.79 41.87 -9.82
N SER A 89 10.97 42.77 -10.37
CA SER A 89 11.07 43.24 -11.75
C SER A 89 12.38 44.00 -11.94
N LEU A 90 13.40 43.32 -12.46
CA LEU A 90 14.50 43.94 -13.20
C LEU A 90 13.95 44.45 -14.54
N ALA A 91 13.69 45.76 -14.63
CA ALA A 91 13.86 46.56 -15.86
C ALA A 91 13.33 47.99 -15.65
N ALA A 92 14.24 48.93 -15.46
CA ALA A 92 14.11 50.27 -16.03
C ALA A 92 15.48 50.63 -16.60
N THR A 93 15.67 50.36 -17.89
CA THR A 93 16.80 50.84 -18.69
C THR A 93 16.26 51.75 -19.77
N ALA A 94 16.65 53.02 -19.72
CA ALA A 94 16.90 53.94 -20.82
C ALA A 94 17.57 55.15 -20.14
N GLU A 95 18.74 55.64 -20.55
CA GLU A 95 18.99 56.20 -21.86
C GLU A 95 20.49 56.27 -22.14
N ALA A 96 20.85 56.10 -23.41
CA ALA A 96 22.20 56.05 -23.93
C ALA A 96 22.83 57.44 -24.06
N THR A 97 24.12 57.58 -23.74
CA THR A 97 25.06 58.47 -24.44
C THR A 97 26.49 57.96 -24.21
N ALA A 98 27.14 57.48 -25.27
CA ALA A 98 28.59 57.28 -25.37
C ALA A 98 29.24 58.58 -25.91
N PRO A 99 30.56 58.85 -25.74
CA PRO A 99 31.63 58.11 -26.43
C PRO A 99 32.99 57.89 -25.66
N VAL A 100 33.58 56.68 -25.80
CA VAL A 100 34.91 56.29 -26.39
C VAL A 100 36.13 57.28 -26.28
N PRO A 101 37.44 56.88 -26.23
CA PRO A 101 38.19 55.84 -25.47
C PRO A 101 39.64 56.26 -25.02
N ALA A 102 40.37 55.42 -24.27
CA ALA A 102 41.85 55.27 -24.30
C ALA A 102 42.24 54.05 -23.44
N SER A 103 42.70 52.91 -23.98
CA SER A 103 44.02 52.60 -24.56
C SER A 103 45.12 52.26 -23.53
N THR A 104 45.45 50.96 -23.52
CA THR A 104 46.80 50.36 -23.46
C THR A 104 47.48 50.07 -22.11
N SER A 105 47.71 48.77 -21.87
CA SER A 105 48.72 48.17 -20.97
C SER A 105 50.16 48.55 -21.38
N PRO A 106 51.18 48.50 -20.49
CA PRO A 106 52.12 47.37 -20.60
C PRO A 106 52.91 46.98 -19.31
N ASN A 107 53.48 45.77 -19.36
CA ASN A 107 54.73 45.27 -18.74
C ASN A 107 54.80 44.89 -17.24
N GLY A 108 55.40 43.70 -17.01
CA GLY A 108 55.61 43.04 -15.72
C GLY A 108 56.93 43.38 -15.00
N PRO A 109 57.61 42.41 -14.35
CA PRO A 109 57.72 42.33 -12.88
C PRO A 109 59.13 42.55 -12.31
N ALA A 110 59.25 42.90 -11.02
CA ALA A 110 60.49 42.77 -10.23
C ALA A 110 60.23 42.71 -8.69
N THR A 111 60.71 41.63 -8.06
CA THR A 111 60.84 41.23 -6.63
C THR A 111 61.96 42.03 -5.88
N PRO A 112 62.38 41.81 -4.59
CA PRO A 112 61.89 40.99 -3.43
C PRO A 112 62.01 41.61 -1.98
N ALA A 113 61.46 40.88 -0.98
CA ALA A 113 61.81 40.61 0.46
C ALA A 113 62.44 41.65 1.43
N PRO A 114 62.18 41.55 2.77
CA PRO A 114 63.02 40.75 3.73
C PRO A 114 62.19 39.92 4.77
N ALA A 115 62.57 38.67 5.12
CA ALA A 115 63.35 38.17 6.30
C ALA A 115 62.83 38.66 7.69
N GLN A 116 62.69 37.90 8.79
CA GLN A 116 62.86 36.51 9.27
C GLN A 116 62.32 36.51 10.73
N ALA A 117 61.81 35.39 11.27
CA ALA A 117 62.12 34.90 12.63
C ALA A 117 61.30 33.64 12.99
N THR A 118 62.02 32.55 13.24
CA THR A 118 61.58 31.35 13.97
C THR A 118 62.27 31.36 15.34
N PRO A 119 61.71 30.72 16.37
CA PRO A 119 62.53 29.79 17.14
C PRO A 119 61.85 28.43 17.38
N ALA A 120 62.68 27.42 17.65
CA ALA A 120 62.37 26.01 17.78
C ALA A 120 62.38 25.51 19.25
N SER A 121 61.72 24.35 19.48
CA SER A 121 61.83 23.38 20.60
C SER A 121 61.34 23.83 22.00
N ALA A 122 60.76 23.01 22.89
CA ALA A 122 60.41 21.58 23.05
C ALA A 122 59.22 21.51 24.05
N VAL A 123 58.39 20.48 24.19
CA VAL A 123 58.57 19.26 25.01
C VAL A 123 57.30 18.39 24.83
N ALA A 124 57.48 17.07 24.67
CA ALA A 124 56.42 16.05 24.66
C ALA A 124 56.01 15.62 26.08
N PRO A 125 54.88 14.91 26.24
CA PRO A 125 54.90 13.78 27.14
C PRO A 125 54.63 12.47 26.41
N ASP A 126 55.54 11.54 26.68
CA ASP A 126 55.46 10.12 26.44
C ASP A 126 54.25 9.53 27.20
N ALA A 127 53.43 8.75 26.50
CA ALA A 127 52.56 7.76 27.10
C ALA A 127 52.57 6.53 26.20
N ALA A 128 53.61 5.72 26.37
CA ALA A 128 53.64 4.33 25.99
C ALA A 128 52.36 3.60 26.45
N ALA A 129 51.60 3.07 25.49
CA ALA A 129 50.75 1.90 25.69
C ALA A 129 50.62 1.14 24.36
N THR A 130 51.55 0.18 24.21
CA THR A 130 51.30 -1.16 23.67
C THR A 130 50.94 -1.28 22.18
N SER A 131 51.93 -1.74 21.42
CA SER A 131 51.80 -2.36 20.11
C SER A 131 50.92 -3.62 20.16
N PRO A 132 50.09 -3.86 19.13
CA PRO A 132 50.00 -5.20 18.57
C PRO A 132 50.49 -5.21 17.12
N ALA A 133 51.33 -6.20 16.82
CA ALA A 133 51.77 -6.56 15.48
C ALA A 133 50.70 -7.40 14.74
N PRO A 134 50.96 -7.81 13.50
CA PRO A 134 50.16 -7.53 12.32
C PRO A 134 48.99 -8.50 12.12
N GLY A 135 47.84 -7.91 11.80
CA GLY A 135 46.69 -8.58 11.20
C GLY A 135 45.84 -7.46 10.62
N ASP A 136 45.92 -7.27 9.30
CA ASP A 136 45.20 -6.26 8.52
C ASP A 136 43.68 -6.43 8.63
N ALA A 137 43.12 -6.07 9.77
CA ALA A 137 41.74 -5.62 9.88
C ALA A 137 41.83 -4.11 10.05
N THR A 138 41.62 -3.38 8.96
CA THR A 138 41.45 -1.92 8.97
C THR A 138 40.37 -1.56 9.99
N HIS A 139 40.79 -1.25 11.22
CA HIS A 139 39.92 -0.70 12.25
C HIS A 139 39.61 0.74 11.84
N LEU A 140 38.67 0.88 10.90
CA LEU A 140 38.08 2.16 10.54
C LEU A 140 37.57 2.82 11.82
N SER A 141 37.91 4.09 12.00
CA SER A 141 37.41 4.89 13.10
C SER A 141 35.88 4.87 13.13
N GLU A 142 35.27 4.99 14.30
CA GLU A 142 33.81 4.98 14.43
C GLU A 142 33.13 6.06 13.57
N ALA A 143 33.79 7.21 13.42
CA ALA A 143 33.33 8.30 12.56
C ALA A 143 33.27 7.89 11.08
N GLU A 144 34.24 7.11 10.62
CA GLU A 144 34.29 6.64 9.23
C GLU A 144 33.24 5.54 8.96
N ARG A 145 33.01 4.67 9.95
CA ARG A 145 31.90 3.70 9.90
C ARG A 145 30.54 4.40 9.81
N LEU A 146 30.34 5.47 10.58
CA LEU A 146 29.12 6.27 10.53
C LEU A 146 28.92 6.93 9.16
N ARG A 147 29.97 7.52 8.57
CA ARG A 147 29.90 8.10 7.22
C ARG A 147 29.50 7.06 6.17
N LEU A 148 30.16 5.90 6.16
CA LEU A 148 29.83 4.81 5.24
C LEU A 148 28.41 4.28 5.43
N SER A 149 27.90 4.28 6.67
CA SER A 149 26.53 3.87 6.96
C SER A 149 25.49 4.85 6.41
N LEU A 150 25.76 6.17 6.52
CA LEU A 150 24.88 7.20 5.98
C LEU A 150 24.86 7.18 4.45
N GLU A 151 26.04 7.03 3.82
CA GLU A 151 26.12 6.89 2.36
C GLU A 151 25.36 5.67 1.84
N ARG A 152 25.41 4.55 2.58
CA ARG A 152 24.61 3.36 2.24
C ARG A 152 23.13 3.65 2.36
N LEU A 153 22.68 4.25 3.45
CA LEU A 153 21.27 4.57 3.67
C LEU A 153 20.73 5.53 2.60
N GLU A 154 21.53 6.52 2.20
CA GLU A 154 21.16 7.45 1.13
C GLU A 154 21.02 6.75 -0.23
N ARG A 155 21.90 5.78 -0.53
CA ARG A 155 21.77 4.95 -1.75
C ARG A 155 20.51 4.10 -1.70
N GLU A 156 20.23 3.46 -0.57
CA GLU A 156 19.01 2.65 -0.39
C GLU A 156 17.74 3.49 -0.53
N ASP A 157 17.72 4.73 -0.01
CA ASP A 157 16.59 5.64 -0.16
C ASP A 157 16.40 6.10 -1.62
N LYS A 158 17.50 6.41 -2.32
CA LYS A 158 17.50 6.72 -3.76
C LYS A 158 16.98 5.54 -4.60
N GLU A 159 17.39 4.32 -4.28
CA GLU A 159 16.90 3.12 -4.96
C GLU A 159 15.41 2.88 -4.68
N ARG A 160 14.96 3.05 -3.44
CA ARG A 160 13.54 2.91 -3.07
C ARG A 160 12.66 3.93 -3.78
N THR A 161 13.10 5.19 -3.82
CA THR A 161 12.36 6.26 -4.50
C THR A 161 12.27 6.00 -6.00
N ALA A 162 13.38 5.64 -6.65
CA ALA A 162 13.40 5.24 -8.06
C ALA A 162 12.49 4.04 -8.33
N ALA A 163 12.48 3.02 -7.47
CA ALA A 163 11.61 1.86 -7.61
C ALA A 163 10.12 2.21 -7.48
N LEU A 164 9.77 3.12 -6.56
CA LEU A 164 8.40 3.62 -6.42
C LEU A 164 7.96 4.42 -7.65
N GLU A 165 8.83 5.24 -8.21
CA GLU A 165 8.55 5.99 -9.45
C GLU A 165 8.37 5.04 -10.64
N GLN A 166 9.26 4.07 -10.82
CA GLN A 166 9.12 3.03 -11.84
C GLN A 166 7.79 2.28 -11.71
N ARG A 167 7.38 1.95 -10.48
CA ARG A 167 6.09 1.30 -10.23
C ARG A 167 4.91 2.20 -10.59
N ARG A 168 4.97 3.50 -10.29
CA ARG A 168 3.92 4.46 -10.70
C ARG A 168 3.81 4.56 -12.22
N VAL A 169 4.95 4.64 -12.92
CA VAL A 169 4.99 4.66 -14.40
C VAL A 169 4.44 3.36 -14.99
N ALA A 170 4.82 2.20 -14.45
CA ALA A 170 4.31 0.92 -14.91
C ALA A 170 2.78 0.81 -14.75
N MET A 171 2.25 1.24 -13.60
CA MET A 171 0.80 1.27 -13.36
C MET A 171 0.08 2.22 -14.34
N ALA A 172 0.64 3.41 -14.60
CA ALA A 172 0.08 4.35 -15.56
C ALA A 172 0.09 3.79 -16.99
N ALA A 173 1.18 3.14 -17.41
CA ALA A 173 1.28 2.49 -18.71
C ALA A 173 0.26 1.35 -18.87
N GLU A 174 0.04 0.55 -17.82
CA GLU A 174 -0.99 -0.50 -17.84
C GLU A 174 -2.40 0.09 -17.95
N GLN A 175 -2.69 1.17 -17.22
CA GLN A 175 -3.97 1.86 -17.32
C GLN A 175 -4.21 2.42 -18.74
N GLN A 176 -3.19 3.01 -19.36
CA GLN A 176 -3.27 3.49 -20.74
C GLN A 176 -3.55 2.35 -21.73
N ARG A 177 -2.87 1.19 -21.58
CA ARG A 177 -3.14 0.01 -22.40
C ARG A 177 -4.57 -0.48 -22.24
N ARG A 178 -5.10 -0.50 -21.01
CA ARG A 178 -6.50 -0.89 -20.76
C ARG A 178 -7.49 0.10 -21.38
N ALA A 179 -7.22 1.40 -21.29
CA ALA A 179 -8.04 2.44 -21.89
C ALA A 179 -8.06 2.34 -23.43
N GLU A 180 -6.91 2.11 -24.06
CA GLU A 180 -6.81 1.91 -25.51
C GLU A 180 -7.57 0.65 -25.97
N LEU A 181 -7.44 -0.46 -25.25
CA LEU A 181 -8.21 -1.67 -25.55
C LEU A 181 -9.72 -1.45 -25.36
N ALA A 182 -10.13 -0.67 -24.35
CA ALA A 182 -11.54 -0.31 -24.15
C ALA A 182 -12.05 0.57 -25.30
N ARG A 183 -11.25 1.54 -25.75
CA ARG A 183 -11.56 2.40 -26.90
C ARG A 183 -11.74 1.56 -28.17
N ARG A 184 -10.80 0.66 -28.49
CA ARG A 184 -10.91 -0.23 -29.66
C ARG A 184 -12.15 -1.13 -29.60
N ARG A 185 -12.51 -1.63 -28.42
CA ARG A 185 -13.76 -2.41 -28.24
C ARG A 185 -15.00 -1.55 -28.46
N ALA A 186 -15.01 -0.31 -27.99
CA ALA A 186 -16.12 0.61 -28.22
C ALA A 186 -16.26 0.96 -29.71
N GLU A 187 -15.15 1.23 -30.40
CA GLU A 187 -15.12 1.49 -31.85
C GLU A 187 -15.61 0.25 -32.64
N ALA A 188 -15.15 -0.95 -32.29
CA ALA A 188 -15.62 -2.19 -32.92
C ALA A 188 -17.11 -2.47 -32.65
N ALA A 189 -17.60 -2.20 -31.43
CA ALA A 189 -19.01 -2.33 -31.10
C ALA A 189 -19.88 -1.31 -31.85
N ALA A 190 -19.42 -0.07 -32.00
CA ALA A 190 -20.08 0.95 -32.80
C ALA A 190 -20.13 0.58 -34.29
N ALA A 191 -19.03 0.06 -34.83
CA ALA A 191 -18.98 -0.44 -36.21
C ALA A 191 -19.92 -1.64 -36.44
N ALA A 192 -19.97 -2.58 -35.49
CA ALA A 192 -20.89 -3.72 -35.55
C ALA A 192 -22.36 -3.28 -35.44
N ALA A 193 -22.67 -2.30 -34.60
CA ALA A 193 -24.01 -1.73 -34.49
C ALA A 193 -24.43 -1.00 -35.79
N ALA A 194 -23.51 -0.24 -36.40
CA ALA A 194 -23.75 0.43 -37.68
C ALA A 194 -23.98 -0.60 -38.82
N ALA A 195 -23.20 -1.69 -38.84
CA ALA A 195 -23.42 -2.79 -39.78
C ALA A 195 -24.76 -3.49 -39.53
N ALA A 196 -25.14 -3.78 -38.28
CA ALA A 196 -26.44 -4.38 -37.97
C ALA A 196 -27.62 -3.47 -38.40
N ALA A 197 -27.48 -2.15 -38.21
CA ALA A 197 -28.48 -1.17 -38.65
C ALA A 197 -28.62 -1.14 -40.18
N SER A 198 -27.53 -1.22 -40.95
CA SER A 198 -27.59 -1.26 -42.41
C SER A 198 -28.21 -2.57 -42.93
N HIS A 199 -27.93 -3.72 -42.30
CA HIS A 199 -28.57 -4.99 -42.66
C HIS A 199 -30.08 -4.98 -42.36
N SER A 200 -30.50 -4.32 -41.28
CA SER A 200 -31.92 -4.19 -40.90
C SER A 200 -32.69 -3.24 -41.85
N ALA A 201 -32.01 -2.20 -42.36
CA ALA A 201 -32.57 -1.31 -43.37
C ALA A 201 -32.76 -2.01 -44.73
N SER A 202 -31.82 -2.86 -45.15
CA SER A 202 -31.96 -3.66 -46.38
C SER A 202 -33.03 -4.77 -46.27
N ALA A 203 -33.23 -5.35 -45.09
CA ALA A 203 -34.30 -6.34 -44.86
C ALA A 203 -35.71 -5.73 -44.92
N SER A 204 -35.86 -4.44 -44.58
CA SER A 204 -37.15 -3.73 -44.61
C SER A 204 -37.61 -3.36 -46.04
N SER A 205 -36.74 -3.43 -47.04
CA SER A 205 -37.09 -3.16 -48.45
C SER A 205 -37.55 -4.40 -49.25
N SER A 206 -37.57 -5.59 -48.64
CA SER A 206 -38.16 -6.81 -49.22
C SER A 206 -39.31 -7.32 -48.33
N SER A 207 -40.40 -6.56 -48.30
CA SER A 207 -41.69 -7.03 -47.80
C SER A 207 -42.70 -7.00 -48.94
N GLN A 208 -42.73 -8.06 -49.75
CA GLN A 208 -43.92 -8.41 -50.52
C GLN A 208 -44.93 -9.07 -49.57
N PRO A 209 -46.24 -8.78 -49.70
CA PRO A 209 -47.26 -9.39 -48.88
C PRO A 209 -47.60 -10.77 -49.44
N SER A 210 -47.59 -11.79 -48.59
CA SER A 210 -48.30 -13.04 -48.86
C SER A 210 -49.13 -13.42 -47.65
N THR A 211 -50.36 -13.75 -47.98
CA THR A 211 -51.56 -13.86 -47.16
C THR A 211 -51.62 -15.13 -46.31
N ALA A 212 -52.47 -15.02 -45.27
CA ALA A 212 -53.33 -16.06 -44.70
C ALA A 212 -52.84 -16.86 -43.48
N ALA A 213 -53.41 -16.47 -42.33
CA ALA A 213 -54.24 -17.28 -41.42
C ALA A 213 -53.59 -18.36 -40.49
N THR A 214 -53.53 -18.00 -39.19
CA THR A 214 -54.12 -18.64 -37.98
C THR A 214 -53.89 -20.15 -37.69
N PRO A 215 -53.98 -20.60 -36.42
CA PRO A 215 -53.08 -20.42 -35.28
C PRO A 215 -52.46 -21.78 -34.85
N ALA A 216 -51.15 -21.84 -34.60
CA ALA A 216 -50.52 -23.03 -34.01
C ALA A 216 -50.07 -22.71 -32.58
N GLU A 217 -50.95 -23.05 -31.64
CA GLU A 217 -50.64 -23.74 -30.39
C GLU A 217 -49.27 -23.41 -29.76
N ALA A 218 -49.18 -22.23 -29.13
CA ALA A 218 -48.17 -21.98 -28.13
C ALA A 218 -48.53 -22.81 -26.89
N LYS A 219 -48.06 -24.06 -26.88
CA LYS A 219 -47.94 -24.88 -25.69
C LYS A 219 -47.29 -24.01 -24.61
N THR A 220 -48.07 -23.78 -23.56
CA THR A 220 -47.63 -23.24 -22.29
C THR A 220 -46.46 -24.08 -21.79
N GLU A 221 -45.23 -23.68 -22.15
CA GLU A 221 -44.06 -24.03 -21.34
C GLU A 221 -44.11 -23.08 -20.15
N THR A 222 -44.91 -23.52 -19.19
CA THR A 222 -44.84 -23.21 -17.78
C THR A 222 -43.38 -22.95 -17.37
N ALA A 223 -42.98 -21.68 -17.41
CA ALA A 223 -41.97 -21.21 -16.48
C ALA A 223 -42.51 -21.59 -15.09
N PRO A 224 -41.82 -22.43 -14.31
CA PRO A 224 -42.35 -22.87 -13.03
C PRO A 224 -42.61 -21.62 -12.17
N PRO A 225 -43.87 -21.35 -11.76
CA PRO A 225 -44.08 -20.50 -10.62
C PRO A 225 -43.67 -21.33 -9.39
N LEU A 226 -43.20 -20.64 -8.34
CA LEU A 226 -42.69 -21.18 -7.08
C LEU A 226 -41.21 -21.62 -7.06
N ALA A 227 -40.35 -20.64 -6.84
CA ALA A 227 -39.58 -20.65 -5.60
C ALA A 227 -39.83 -19.33 -4.87
N ALA A 228 -41.00 -19.25 -4.24
CA ALA A 228 -41.20 -18.31 -3.15
C ALA A 228 -40.08 -18.54 -2.12
N SER A 229 -39.33 -17.48 -1.82
CA SER A 229 -38.51 -17.34 -0.61
C SER A 229 -37.53 -18.47 -0.28
N ALA A 230 -36.59 -18.78 -1.18
CA ALA A 230 -35.25 -19.00 -0.64
C ALA A 230 -34.78 -17.61 -0.22
N ALA A 231 -34.74 -17.33 1.08
CA ALA A 231 -34.11 -16.11 1.58
C ALA A 231 -32.68 -16.13 1.02
N THR A 232 -32.42 -15.34 -0.01
CA THR A 232 -31.06 -15.20 -0.54
C THR A 232 -30.33 -14.22 0.36
N VAL A 233 -29.03 -14.42 0.52
CA VAL A 233 -28.21 -13.49 1.30
C VAL A 233 -28.27 -12.09 0.69
N GLU A 234 -28.43 -11.99 -0.63
CA GLU A 234 -28.62 -10.71 -1.31
C GLU A 234 -29.90 -10.00 -0.85
N ALA A 235 -31.02 -10.73 -0.73
CA ALA A 235 -32.27 -10.17 -0.22
C ALA A 235 -32.16 -9.79 1.27
N ALA A 236 -31.49 -10.61 2.09
CA ALA A 236 -31.28 -10.35 3.51
C ALA A 236 -30.39 -9.12 3.76
N CYS A 237 -29.45 -8.84 2.86
CA CYS A 237 -28.50 -7.73 2.96
C CYS A 237 -28.85 -6.52 2.06
N ALA A 238 -30.00 -6.55 1.37
CA ALA A 238 -30.43 -5.46 0.47
C ALA A 238 -30.68 -4.14 1.19
N GLY A 239 -31.00 -4.16 2.50
CA GLY A 239 -31.27 -2.96 3.30
C GLY A 239 -30.04 -2.10 3.63
N SER A 240 -28.82 -2.57 3.34
CA SER A 240 -27.61 -1.79 3.57
C SER A 240 -27.21 -1.00 2.33
N THR A 241 -27.25 0.33 2.42
CA THR A 241 -26.85 1.24 1.34
C THR A 241 -25.33 1.38 1.20
N ASN A 242 -24.57 1.05 2.26
CA ASN A 242 -23.11 1.12 2.26
C ASN A 242 -22.52 -0.21 1.78
N PHE A 243 -21.63 -0.16 0.78
CA PHE A 243 -20.97 -1.33 0.20
C PHE A 243 -20.29 -2.21 1.27
N PHE A 244 -19.56 -1.59 2.20
CA PHE A 244 -18.89 -2.30 3.29
C PHE A 244 -19.86 -2.96 4.28
N ALA A 245 -20.99 -2.30 4.58
CA ALA A 245 -22.02 -2.87 5.45
C ALA A 245 -22.70 -4.08 4.78
N ARG A 246 -22.90 -4.01 3.46
CA ARG A 246 -23.43 -5.12 2.67
C ARG A 246 -22.49 -6.32 2.68
N ASP A 247 -21.19 -6.07 2.55
CA ASP A 247 -20.18 -7.13 2.54
C ASP A 247 -20.05 -7.81 3.92
N LEU A 248 -20.02 -7.02 5.00
CA LEU A 248 -20.05 -7.54 6.37
C LEU A 248 -21.34 -8.34 6.66
N CYS A 249 -22.48 -7.88 6.16
CA CYS A 249 -23.74 -8.61 6.25
C CYS A 249 -23.65 -9.97 5.54
N ARG A 250 -23.15 -10.00 4.30
CA ARG A 250 -22.96 -11.24 3.53
C ARG A 250 -22.07 -12.23 4.27
N ILE A 251 -20.92 -11.78 4.79
CA ILE A 251 -20.01 -12.64 5.56
C ILE A 251 -20.71 -13.25 6.77
N ARG A 252 -21.54 -12.47 7.48
CA ARG A 252 -22.25 -12.94 8.67
C ARG A 252 -23.35 -13.94 8.34
N GLU A 253 -24.11 -13.69 7.28
CA GLU A 253 -25.19 -14.57 6.85
C GLU A 253 -24.67 -15.87 6.24
N CYS A 254 -23.54 -15.82 5.52
CA CYS A 254 -22.89 -17.02 4.98
C CYS A 254 -22.35 -17.99 6.03
N ARG A 255 -22.25 -17.58 7.30
CA ARG A 255 -21.91 -18.48 8.41
C ARG A 255 -23.10 -19.28 8.94
N LYS A 256 -24.33 -18.92 8.57
CA LYS A 256 -25.52 -19.64 9.04
C LYS A 256 -25.81 -20.83 8.12
N PRO A 257 -26.22 -21.99 8.67
CA PRO A 257 -26.48 -23.19 7.88
C PRO A 257 -27.65 -23.00 6.90
N SER A 258 -28.56 -22.08 7.18
CA SER A 258 -29.70 -21.73 6.32
C SER A 258 -29.30 -21.12 4.97
N PHE A 259 -28.09 -20.56 4.86
CA PHE A 259 -27.57 -19.96 3.61
C PHE A 259 -26.39 -20.75 3.02
N ALA A 260 -26.17 -21.99 3.49
CA ALA A 260 -25.03 -22.81 3.06
C ALA A 260 -25.04 -23.15 1.56
N SER A 261 -26.22 -23.15 0.94
CA SER A 261 -26.42 -23.37 -0.50
C SER A 261 -26.58 -22.07 -1.30
N ASP A 262 -26.43 -20.90 -0.66
CA ASP A 262 -26.50 -19.62 -1.38
C ASP A 262 -25.26 -19.46 -2.29
N PRO A 263 -25.44 -19.07 -3.57
CA PRO A 263 -24.34 -18.96 -4.53
C PRO A 263 -23.23 -17.99 -4.08
N ILE A 264 -23.56 -16.95 -3.31
CA ILE A 264 -22.58 -15.99 -2.78
C ILE A 264 -21.68 -16.69 -1.74
N CYS A 265 -22.29 -17.47 -0.87
CA CYS A 265 -21.59 -18.16 0.22
C CYS A 265 -20.73 -19.31 -0.28
N VAL A 266 -21.22 -20.06 -1.27
CA VAL A 266 -20.45 -21.13 -1.94
C VAL A 266 -19.19 -20.54 -2.57
N ARG A 267 -19.32 -19.47 -3.35
CA ARG A 267 -18.17 -18.81 -3.99
C ARG A 267 -17.18 -18.24 -2.98
N PHE A 268 -17.65 -17.68 -1.87
CA PHE A 268 -16.76 -17.21 -0.80
C PHE A 268 -15.94 -18.35 -0.20
N ARG A 269 -16.58 -19.49 0.07
CA ARG A 269 -15.91 -20.69 0.59
C ARG A 269 -14.86 -21.25 -0.38
N GLU A 270 -15.18 -21.29 -1.67
CA GLU A 270 -14.23 -21.70 -2.71
C GLU A 270 -12.99 -20.80 -2.77
N MET A 271 -13.18 -19.48 -2.66
CA MET A 271 -12.05 -18.54 -2.62
C MET A 271 -11.18 -18.72 -1.37
N GLU A 272 -11.79 -18.94 -0.20
CA GLU A 272 -11.05 -19.22 1.04
C GLU A 272 -10.28 -20.54 0.97
N GLU A 273 -10.88 -21.58 0.39
CA GLU A 273 -10.20 -22.86 0.16
C GLU A 273 -9.04 -22.73 -0.82
N ALA A 274 -9.23 -21.99 -1.92
CA ALA A 274 -8.15 -21.70 -2.87
C ALA A 274 -7.00 -20.93 -2.21
N THR A 275 -7.32 -19.98 -1.33
CA THR A 275 -6.32 -19.22 -0.57
C THR A 275 -5.58 -20.11 0.44
N ARG A 276 -6.31 -20.99 1.13
CA ARG A 276 -5.69 -21.98 2.04
C ARG A 276 -4.75 -22.93 1.30
N ARG A 277 -5.15 -23.44 0.12
CA ARG A 277 -4.29 -24.28 -0.71
C ARG A 277 -3.02 -23.56 -1.17
N LYS A 278 -3.11 -22.26 -1.47
CA LYS A 278 -1.93 -21.43 -1.82
C LYS A 278 -0.98 -21.18 -0.65
N LEU A 279 -1.49 -21.15 0.58
CA LEU A 279 -0.67 -20.94 1.79
C LEU A 279 -0.09 -22.25 2.35
N ALA A 280 -0.62 -23.39 1.93
CA ALA A 280 -0.16 -24.72 2.35
C ALA A 280 0.93 -25.31 1.42
N ASN A 281 1.12 -24.74 0.23
CA ASN A 281 2.18 -25.05 -0.72
C ASN A 281 3.27 -23.98 -0.66
#